data_AF-T0PZU4-F1
#
_entry.id   AF-T0PZU4-F1
#
_cell.length_a   1.000
_cell.length_b   1.000
_cell.length_c   1.000
_cell.angle_alpha   90.00
_cell.angle_beta   90.00
_cell.angle_gamma   90.00
#
_symmetry.space_group_name_H-M   'P 1'
#
loop_
_entity.id
_entity.type
_entity.pdbx_description
1 polymer ?
#
loop_
_entity_poly.entity_id
_entity_poly.type
_entity_poly.pdbx_seq_one_letter_code
_entity_poly.pdbx_strand_id
1 'polypeptide(L)'
;MMDEVGLTTVRAACPRTQWVPDDARPSCVGCDKTFYLLRRRHHCRVCGDIVCGRCRRTVYLLNTTTNVGHACPGCASAPETERMTRSMERPPATNTVGSTTWGDLQAAATECAICIEPYRDARELVAQLPCEHVFHTRCIDPWLAGHDACPLCRQHVSLRLEVMRQYLSF
;
A
#
# COMPACT_ATOMS: atom_id res chain seq x y z
N MET A 1 -27.14 -6.00 -23.51
CA MET A 1 -27.19 -5.60 -22.09
C MET A 1 -26.64 -6.76 -21.28
N MET A 2 -25.36 -6.70 -20.97
CA MET A 2 -24.71 -7.52 -19.94
C MET A 2 -23.84 -6.52 -19.20
N ASP A 3 -24.16 -6.27 -17.93
CA ASP A 3 -23.35 -5.38 -17.10
C ASP A 3 -22.02 -6.10 -16.81
N GLU A 4 -20.90 -5.50 -17.23
CA GLU A 4 -19.58 -6.06 -16.93
C GLU A 4 -19.39 -6.10 -15.41
N VAL A 5 -19.22 -7.32 -14.89
CA VAL A 5 -19.15 -7.59 -13.46
C VAL A 5 -17.80 -7.12 -12.91
N GLY A 6 -17.75 -5.82 -12.59
CA GLY A 6 -16.88 -5.20 -11.60
C GLY A 6 -15.50 -5.82 -11.41
N LEU A 7 -14.63 -5.69 -12.42
CA LEU A 7 -13.20 -5.96 -12.24
C LEU A 7 -12.69 -5.09 -11.08
N THR A 8 -12.22 -5.73 -10.02
CA THR A 8 -11.98 -5.12 -8.71
C THR A 8 -10.98 -3.97 -8.79
N THR A 9 -11.46 -2.72 -8.76
CA THR A 9 -10.64 -1.51 -8.99
C THR A 9 -9.44 -1.47 -8.03
N VAL A 10 -8.26 -1.68 -8.59
CA VAL A 10 -7.00 -1.73 -7.84
C VAL A 10 -6.59 -0.30 -7.49
N ARG A 11 -6.05 -0.08 -6.29
CA ARG A 11 -5.74 1.27 -5.78
C ARG A 11 -4.32 1.33 -5.26
N ALA A 12 -3.47 2.23 -5.75
CA ALA A 12 -2.13 2.37 -5.16
C ALA A 12 -2.22 2.85 -3.71
N ALA A 13 -1.45 2.21 -2.83
CA ALA A 13 -1.46 2.48 -1.40
C ALA A 13 -0.81 3.84 -1.04
N CYS A 14 -1.34 4.44 0.03
CA CYS A 14 -0.77 5.58 0.72
C CYS A 14 0.45 5.13 1.52
N PRO A 15 1.63 5.75 1.37
CA PRO A 15 2.81 5.49 2.19
C PRO A 15 2.51 5.62 3.69
N ARG A 16 3.13 4.79 4.52
CA ARG A 16 2.92 4.80 5.99
C ARG A 16 3.26 6.15 6.63
N THR A 17 4.22 6.88 6.07
CA THR A 17 4.61 8.24 6.50
C THR A 17 3.50 9.27 6.34
N GLN A 18 2.47 8.98 5.52
CA GLN A 18 1.30 9.84 5.29
C GLN A 18 0.05 9.33 6.03
N TRP A 19 0.16 8.30 6.87
CA TRP A 19 -0.97 7.80 7.65
C TRP A 19 -1.29 8.71 8.83
N VAL A 20 -2.58 8.85 9.13
CA VAL A 20 -3.05 9.64 10.26
C VAL A 20 -2.70 8.91 11.57
N PRO A 21 -2.02 9.56 12.54
CA PRO A 21 -1.76 8.97 13.84
C PRO A 21 -3.05 8.65 14.61
N ASP A 22 -3.05 7.58 15.39
CA ASP A 22 -4.23 7.07 16.12
C ASP A 22 -4.91 8.11 17.02
N ASP A 23 -4.14 8.99 17.64
CA ASP A 23 -4.63 10.03 18.56
C ASP A 23 -5.13 11.28 17.83
N ALA A 24 -4.65 11.54 16.61
CA ALA A 24 -5.13 12.62 15.75
C ALA A 24 -6.54 12.35 15.17
N ARG A 25 -7.03 11.11 15.28
CA ARG A 25 -8.37 10.72 14.81
C ARG A 25 -9.13 9.90 15.88
N PRO A 26 -9.79 10.58 16.84
CA PRO A 26 -10.53 9.91 17.92
C PRO A 26 -11.85 9.26 17.48
N SER A 27 -12.35 9.56 16.28
CA SER A 27 -13.61 9.02 15.73
C SER A 27 -13.45 8.46 14.32
N CYS A 28 -14.23 7.44 13.97
CA CYS A 28 -14.19 6.76 12.68
C CYS A 28 -14.72 7.61 11.52
N VAL A 29 -13.90 7.90 10.50
CA VAL A 29 -14.29 8.74 9.33
C VAL A 29 -15.49 8.19 8.53
N GLY A 30 -15.82 6.91 8.69
CA GLY A 30 -16.97 6.27 8.01
C GLY A 30 -18.29 6.26 8.79
N CYS A 31 -18.34 6.72 10.04
CA CYS A 31 -19.58 6.73 10.85
C CYS A 31 -19.54 7.62 12.12
N ASP A 32 -18.52 8.46 12.26
CA ASP A 32 -18.25 9.46 13.33
C ASP A 32 -18.21 8.96 14.78
N LYS A 33 -18.39 7.65 14.95
CA LYS A 33 -18.37 6.93 16.21
C LYS A 33 -16.96 6.87 16.79
N THR A 34 -16.81 7.37 18.01
CA THR A 34 -15.56 7.43 18.81
C THR A 34 -14.91 6.06 18.99
N PHE A 35 -13.59 5.98 18.88
CA PHE A 35 -12.81 4.78 19.15
C PHE A 35 -12.63 4.53 20.66
N TYR A 36 -12.63 3.27 21.05
CA TYR A 36 -12.40 2.80 22.42
C TYR A 36 -12.09 1.28 22.39
N LEU A 37 -11.90 0.64 23.54
CA LEU A 37 -11.44 -0.76 23.65
C LEU A 37 -12.18 -1.78 22.75
N LEU A 38 -13.50 -1.65 22.56
CA LEU A 38 -14.29 -2.54 21.67
C LEU A 38 -14.40 -2.03 20.23
N ARG A 39 -14.20 -0.73 19.98
CA ARG A 39 -14.18 -0.13 18.64
C ARG A 39 -12.73 0.16 18.25
N ARG A 40 -12.04 -0.88 17.79
CA ARG A 40 -10.64 -0.80 17.34
C ARG A 40 -10.48 0.05 16.07
N ARG A 41 -9.32 0.70 15.97
CA ARG A 41 -8.87 1.50 14.83
C ARG A 41 -8.31 0.63 13.72
N HIS A 42 -8.52 1.04 12.46
CA HIS A 42 -7.91 0.45 11.28
C HIS A 42 -7.63 1.56 10.25
N HIS A 43 -6.38 1.68 9.80
CA HIS A 43 -6.02 2.65 8.76
C HIS A 43 -6.56 2.25 7.38
N CYS A 44 -7.06 3.25 6.66
CA CYS A 44 -7.27 3.21 5.23
C CYS A 44 -5.90 3.20 4.53
N ARG A 45 -5.53 2.08 3.93
CA ARG A 45 -4.31 1.95 3.13
C ARG A 45 -4.30 2.80 1.86
N VAL A 46 -5.41 3.47 1.50
CA VAL A 46 -5.51 4.33 0.29
C VAL A 46 -5.34 5.83 0.60
N CYS A 47 -5.72 6.30 1.80
CA CYS A 47 -5.61 7.71 2.17
C CYS A 47 -5.07 7.97 3.59
N GLY A 48 -4.61 6.94 4.29
CA GLY A 48 -4.04 7.04 5.64
C GLY A 48 -5.03 7.24 6.80
N ASP A 49 -6.29 7.56 6.51
CA ASP A 49 -7.29 7.96 7.52
C ASP A 49 -7.94 6.77 8.27
N ILE A 50 -8.50 6.99 9.46
CA ILE A 50 -8.81 5.88 10.41
C ILE A 50 -10.30 5.50 10.46
N VAL A 51 -10.60 4.23 10.19
CA VAL A 51 -11.96 3.66 10.25
C VAL A 51 -12.09 2.53 11.27
N CYS A 52 -13.31 2.25 11.70
CA CYS A 52 -13.61 1.10 12.56
C CYS A 52 -13.78 -0.20 11.75
N GLY A 53 -13.74 -1.34 12.43
CA GLY A 53 -13.87 -2.67 11.80
C GLY A 53 -15.17 -2.91 11.02
N ARG A 54 -16.23 -2.12 11.25
CA ARG A 54 -17.48 -2.15 10.46
C ARG A 54 -17.47 -1.22 9.24
N CYS A 55 -16.61 -0.21 9.22
CA CYS A 55 -16.51 0.78 8.13
C CYS A 55 -15.33 0.51 7.19
N ARG A 56 -14.37 -0.33 7.57
CA ARG A 56 -13.34 -0.81 6.64
C ARG A 56 -14.00 -1.61 5.52
N ARG A 57 -13.62 -1.35 4.27
CA ARG A 57 -13.90 -2.22 3.12
C ARG A 57 -12.60 -2.89 2.68
N THR A 58 -12.69 -4.12 2.21
CA THR A 58 -11.55 -4.80 1.59
C THR A 58 -11.38 -4.28 0.17
N VAL A 59 -10.14 -3.96 -0.23
CA VAL A 59 -9.79 -3.50 -1.58
C VAL A 59 -8.50 -4.17 -2.03
N TYR A 60 -8.31 -4.26 -3.35
CA TYR A 60 -7.03 -4.65 -3.93
C TYR A 60 -6.12 -3.43 -4.07
N LEU A 61 -4.83 -3.61 -3.80
CA LEU A 61 -3.86 -2.53 -3.73
C LEU A 61 -2.65 -2.78 -4.61
N LEU A 62 -2.22 -1.74 -5.34
CA LEU A 62 -0.87 -1.67 -5.90
C LEU A 62 0.11 -1.24 -4.81
N ASN A 63 1.38 -1.65 -4.97
CA ASN A 63 2.51 -1.25 -4.14
C ASN A 63 2.35 -1.66 -2.66
N THR A 64 1.91 -2.90 -2.41
CA THR A 64 1.86 -3.49 -1.05
C THR A 64 2.24 -4.97 -1.05
N THR A 65 2.84 -5.46 0.03
CA THR A 65 3.27 -6.87 0.15
C THR A 65 2.15 -7.90 0.20
N THR A 66 0.89 -7.48 0.39
CA THR A 66 -0.26 -8.40 0.50
C THR A 66 -1.27 -8.29 -0.64
N ASN A 67 -1.13 -7.29 -1.53
CA ASN A 67 -2.07 -6.92 -2.63
C ASN A 67 -3.55 -6.75 -2.25
N VAL A 68 -3.91 -7.02 -1.00
CA VAL A 68 -5.24 -6.86 -0.39
C VAL A 68 -5.08 -5.99 0.84
N GLY A 69 -6.00 -5.05 1.01
CA GLY A 69 -5.92 -4.04 2.05
C GLY A 69 -7.28 -3.58 2.59
N HIS A 70 -7.22 -2.56 3.44
CA HIS A 70 -8.40 -1.91 4.00
C HIS A 70 -8.49 -0.50 3.43
N ALA A 71 -9.69 -0.10 3.02
CA ALA A 71 -10.00 1.27 2.67
C ALA A 71 -11.17 1.80 3.49
N CYS A 72 -11.24 3.13 3.65
CA CYS A 72 -12.45 3.79 4.13
C CYS A 72 -13.56 3.71 3.06
N PRO A 73 -14.83 3.96 3.42
CA PRO A 73 -15.95 3.89 2.48
C PRO A 73 -15.71 4.75 1.23
N GLY A 74 -15.33 6.02 1.39
CA GLY A 74 -15.09 6.93 0.28
C GLY A 74 -13.98 6.46 -0.67
N CYS A 75 -12.83 6.02 -0.16
CA CYS A 75 -11.76 5.50 -1.01
C CYS A 75 -12.14 4.20 -1.72
N ALA A 76 -12.94 3.33 -1.10
CA ALA A 76 -13.36 2.06 -1.68
C ALA A 76 -14.42 2.21 -2.79
N SER A 77 -15.19 3.31 -2.81
CA SER A 77 -16.17 3.63 -3.86
C SER A 77 -15.73 4.69 -4.86
N ALA A 78 -14.62 5.40 -4.63
CA ALA A 78 -14.12 6.41 -5.56
C ALA A 78 -13.68 5.78 -6.90
N PRO A 79 -14.07 6.38 -8.05
CA PRO A 79 -13.56 5.97 -9.36
C PRO A 79 -12.07 6.28 -9.50
N GLU A 80 -11.39 5.59 -10.40
CA GLU A 80 -9.92 5.59 -10.52
C GLU A 80 -9.34 6.97 -10.93
N THR A 81 -10.14 7.81 -11.58
CA THR A 81 -9.76 9.10 -12.13
C THR A 81 -9.71 10.25 -11.13
N GLU A 82 -10.30 10.14 -9.93
CA GLU A 82 -10.37 11.23 -8.93
C GLU A 82 -9.09 11.39 -8.08
N ARG A 83 -7.96 10.81 -8.52
CA ARG A 83 -6.70 10.72 -7.77
C ARG A 83 -6.05 12.06 -7.40
N MET A 84 -6.40 13.18 -8.04
CA MET A 84 -5.65 14.45 -7.92
C MET A 84 -6.31 15.53 -7.04
N THR A 85 -7.65 15.64 -7.00
CA THR A 85 -8.32 16.86 -6.47
C THR A 85 -8.52 16.85 -4.96
N ARG A 86 -8.69 15.69 -4.34
CA ARG A 86 -9.10 15.59 -2.91
C ARG A 86 -7.99 15.77 -1.87
N SER A 87 -6.80 16.21 -2.30
CA SER A 87 -5.73 16.69 -1.40
C SER A 87 -5.93 18.13 -0.92
N MET A 88 -6.84 18.89 -1.54
CA MET A 88 -6.99 20.35 -1.30
C MET A 88 -8.13 20.75 -0.34
N GLU A 89 -9.01 19.84 0.08
CA GLU A 89 -10.10 20.11 1.04
C GLU A 89 -9.92 19.36 2.37
N ARG A 90 -8.68 19.29 2.87
CA ARG A 90 -8.40 18.76 4.21
C ARG A 90 -8.55 19.90 5.23
N PRO A 91 -9.49 19.84 6.19
CA PRO A 91 -9.56 20.85 7.26
C PRO A 91 -8.24 20.85 8.05
N PRO A 92 -7.73 22.02 8.45
CA PRO A 92 -6.38 22.14 8.97
C PRO A 92 -6.21 21.46 10.32
N ALA A 93 -5.32 20.47 10.39
CA ALA A 93 -4.65 20.11 11.63
C ALA A 93 -3.60 21.20 11.90
N THR A 94 -3.67 21.85 13.06
CA THR A 94 -2.93 23.07 13.35
C THR A 94 -1.46 22.83 13.75
N ASN A 95 -0.58 23.65 13.15
CA ASN A 95 0.75 24.10 13.60
C ASN A 95 2.04 23.42 13.08
N THR A 96 2.80 24.25 12.37
CA THR A 96 4.26 24.34 12.07
C THR A 96 5.16 23.81 13.21
N VAL A 97 6.37 23.22 13.06
CA VAL A 97 7.58 23.42 12.19
C VAL A 97 8.33 22.05 12.08
N GLY A 98 9.17 21.68 11.09
CA GLY A 98 9.73 22.35 9.91
C GLY A 98 10.66 21.43 9.05
N SER A 99 11.88 21.88 8.71
CA SER A 99 12.81 21.27 7.72
C SER A 99 14.05 20.57 8.29
N THR A 100 14.40 19.38 7.78
CA THR A 100 15.68 19.07 7.09
C THR A 100 15.52 17.74 6.33
N THR A 101 16.01 17.62 5.09
CA THR A 101 15.72 16.48 4.22
C THR A 101 16.49 15.20 4.59
N TRP A 102 15.73 14.11 4.76
CA TRP A 102 16.20 12.73 4.63
C TRP A 102 15.54 12.02 3.42
N GLY A 103 14.87 12.79 2.54
CA GLY A 103 14.05 12.26 1.44
C GLY A 103 14.83 11.86 0.19
N ASP A 104 16.12 12.21 0.10
CA ASP A 104 16.84 12.25 -1.18
C ASP A 104 17.55 10.95 -1.56
N LEU A 105 17.57 9.95 -0.67
CA LEU A 105 18.28 8.67 -0.88
C LEU A 105 17.38 7.45 -1.16
N GLN A 106 16.08 7.51 -0.85
CA GLN A 106 15.15 6.38 -1.00
C GLN A 106 14.07 6.58 -2.07
N ALA A 107 14.23 7.59 -2.94
CA ALA A 107 13.22 8.00 -3.94
C ALA A 107 13.59 7.68 -5.40
N ALA A 108 14.75 7.07 -5.66
CA ALA A 108 15.38 7.08 -6.99
C ALA A 108 15.64 5.69 -7.63
N ALA A 109 15.07 4.60 -7.11
CA ALA A 109 15.13 3.29 -7.77
C ALA A 109 14.14 3.23 -8.95
N THR A 110 14.50 3.86 -10.07
CA THR A 110 13.71 3.85 -11.33
C THR A 110 13.90 2.59 -12.17
N GLU A 111 14.82 1.70 -11.77
CA GLU A 111 15.19 0.47 -12.47
C GLU A 111 15.31 -0.74 -11.54
N CYS A 112 15.18 -1.94 -12.12
CA CYS A 112 15.35 -3.18 -11.40
C CYS A 112 16.83 -3.58 -11.34
N ALA A 113 17.38 -3.69 -10.14
CA ALA A 113 18.79 -4.06 -9.92
C ALA A 113 19.17 -5.50 -10.31
N ILE A 114 18.25 -6.28 -10.91
CA ILE A 114 18.53 -7.63 -11.45
C ILE A 114 18.73 -7.59 -12.97
N CYS A 115 17.83 -6.93 -13.72
CA CYS A 115 17.93 -6.83 -15.18
C CYS A 115 18.49 -5.48 -15.69
N ILE A 116 18.59 -4.47 -14.81
CA ILE A 116 19.03 -3.10 -15.12
C ILE A 116 18.11 -2.43 -16.17
N GLU A 117 16.83 -2.84 -16.18
CA GLU A 117 15.79 -2.23 -17.00
C GLU A 117 14.92 -1.31 -16.13
N PRO A 118 14.55 -0.11 -16.61
CA PRO A 118 13.66 0.79 -15.88
C PRO A 118 12.24 0.22 -15.77
N TYR A 119 11.50 0.65 -14.76
CA TYR A 119 10.08 0.30 -14.60
C TYR A 119 9.23 1.06 -15.62
N ARG A 120 8.97 0.44 -16.77
CA ARG A 120 8.29 1.08 -17.92
C ARG A 120 6.79 0.76 -17.91
N ASP A 121 6.04 1.57 -17.16
CA ASP A 121 4.57 1.65 -17.05
C ASP A 121 3.91 0.91 -15.88
N ALA A 122 2.73 1.42 -15.47
CA ALA A 122 1.89 0.92 -14.38
C ALA A 122 1.31 -0.50 -14.58
N ARG A 123 1.64 -1.17 -15.70
CA ARG A 123 1.29 -2.56 -15.99
C ARG A 123 2.39 -3.55 -15.65
N GLU A 124 3.62 -3.08 -15.42
CA GLU A 124 4.74 -3.97 -15.14
C GLU A 124 4.67 -4.49 -13.69
N LEU A 125 4.66 -5.82 -13.54
CA LEU A 125 4.55 -6.44 -12.22
C LEU A 125 5.87 -6.29 -11.46
N VAL A 126 5.79 -5.67 -10.28
CA VAL A 126 6.90 -5.50 -9.34
C VAL A 126 6.56 -6.12 -7.99
N ALA A 127 7.56 -6.73 -7.36
CA ALA A 127 7.48 -7.18 -5.99
C ALA A 127 8.38 -6.32 -5.10
N GLN A 128 7.83 -5.91 -3.96
CA GLN A 128 8.57 -5.24 -2.90
C GLN A 128 8.86 -6.24 -1.78
N LEU A 129 10.13 -6.37 -1.41
CA LEU A 129 10.56 -7.24 -0.32
C LEU A 129 10.28 -6.60 1.06
N PRO A 130 10.30 -7.37 2.16
CA PRO A 130 10.14 -6.82 3.52
C PRO A 130 11.17 -5.76 3.90
N CYS A 131 12.32 -5.73 3.22
CA CYS A 131 13.38 -4.73 3.33
C CYS A 131 13.18 -3.51 2.40
N GLU A 132 11.94 -3.28 1.95
CA GLU A 132 11.45 -2.18 1.10
C GLU A 132 12.03 -2.07 -0.32
N HIS A 133 13.04 -2.88 -0.68
CA HIS A 133 13.60 -2.95 -2.03
C HIS A 133 12.59 -3.52 -3.04
N VAL A 134 12.57 -2.94 -4.24
CA VAL A 134 11.64 -3.27 -5.34
C VAL A 134 12.41 -3.90 -6.50
N PHE A 135 11.79 -4.90 -7.13
CA PHE A 135 12.28 -5.60 -8.30
C PHE A 135 11.10 -5.98 -9.21
N HIS A 136 11.33 -6.24 -10.50
CA HIS A 136 10.30 -6.90 -11.33
C HIS A 136 10.00 -8.30 -10.79
N THR A 137 8.72 -8.69 -10.75
CA THR A 137 8.28 -10.04 -10.33
C THR A 137 8.99 -11.13 -11.15
N ARG A 138 9.08 -10.96 -12.48
CA ARG A 138 9.83 -11.84 -13.40
C ARG A 138 11.33 -12.02 -13.07
N CYS A 139 11.92 -11.10 -12.30
CA CYS A 139 13.34 -11.12 -11.95
C CYS A 139 13.59 -11.64 -10.54
N ILE A 140 12.72 -11.30 -9.58
CA ILE A 140 12.90 -11.66 -8.17
C ILE A 140 12.31 -13.03 -7.82
N ASP A 141 11.26 -13.49 -8.51
CA ASP A 141 10.69 -14.83 -8.25
C ASP A 141 11.70 -15.95 -8.58
N PRO A 142 12.42 -15.94 -9.74
CA PRO A 142 13.47 -16.93 -10.01
C PRO A 142 14.65 -16.84 -9.03
N TRP A 143 14.97 -15.64 -8.53
CA TRP A 143 16.01 -15.46 -7.52
C TRP A 143 15.62 -16.12 -6.19
N LEU A 144 14.38 -15.88 -5.74
CA LEU A 144 13.85 -16.41 -4.48
C LEU A 144 13.53 -17.91 -4.52
N ALA A 145 13.53 -18.55 -5.70
CA ALA A 145 13.47 -20.00 -5.83
C ALA A 145 14.75 -20.70 -5.32
N GLY A 146 15.89 -20.00 -5.29
CA GLY A 146 17.18 -20.54 -4.83
C GLY A 146 17.83 -19.79 -3.66
N HIS A 147 17.28 -18.64 -3.26
CA HIS A 147 17.85 -17.77 -2.23
C HIS A 147 16.78 -17.22 -1.29
N ASP A 148 17.10 -17.11 -0.01
CA ASP A 148 16.24 -16.54 1.03
C ASP A 148 16.58 -15.07 1.35
N ALA A 149 17.44 -14.42 0.56
CA ALA A 149 17.99 -13.10 0.86
C ALA A 149 17.77 -12.07 -0.28
N CYS A 150 17.54 -10.81 0.09
CA CYS A 150 17.42 -9.70 -0.85
C CYS A 150 18.72 -9.50 -1.66
N PRO A 151 18.65 -9.38 -3.01
CA PRO A 151 19.83 -9.13 -3.86
C PRO A 151 20.62 -7.87 -3.47
N LEU A 152 19.94 -6.82 -3.00
CA LEU A 152 20.54 -5.51 -2.71
C LEU A 152 21.13 -5.41 -1.30
N CYS A 153 20.35 -5.77 -0.27
CA CYS A 153 20.76 -5.57 1.13
C CYS A 153 21.02 -6.86 1.92
N ARG A 154 20.88 -8.04 1.28
CA ARG A 154 21.08 -9.37 1.88
C ARG A 154 20.23 -9.69 3.11
N GLN A 155 19.23 -8.87 3.43
CA GLN A 155 18.27 -9.17 4.49
C GLN A 155 17.41 -10.37 4.11
N HIS A 156 17.16 -11.25 5.09
CA HIS A 156 16.37 -12.46 4.91
C HIS A 156 14.91 -12.14 4.58
N VAL A 157 14.42 -12.69 3.48
CA VAL A 157 13.09 -12.51 2.92
C VAL A 157 12.16 -13.55 3.57
N SER A 158 11.70 -13.22 4.77
CA SER A 158 10.79 -14.06 5.55
C SER A 158 9.38 -14.11 4.94
N LEU A 159 9.23 -14.81 3.81
CA LEU A 159 7.93 -15.06 3.18
C LEU A 159 7.06 -15.88 4.13
N ARG A 160 5.92 -15.31 4.53
CA ARG A 160 4.93 -16.01 5.35
C ARG A 160 4.35 -17.16 4.53
N LEU A 161 4.55 -18.40 5.02
CA LEU A 161 4.33 -19.68 4.32
C LEU A 161 2.93 -19.87 3.67
N GLU A 162 1.96 -19.05 4.05
CA GLU A 162 0.60 -19.01 3.48
C GLU A 162 0.60 -18.54 2.00
N VAL A 163 1.59 -17.75 1.56
CA VAL A 163 1.68 -17.23 0.17
C VAL A 163 2.42 -18.18 -0.78
N MET A 164 3.47 -18.88 -0.30
CA MET A 164 4.26 -19.80 -1.15
C MET A 164 3.46 -20.99 -1.66
N ARG A 165 2.36 -21.39 -0.99
CA ARG A 165 1.46 -22.46 -1.47
C ARG A 165 0.73 -22.12 -2.77
N GLN A 166 0.63 -20.85 -3.17
CA GLN A 166 0.10 -20.45 -4.48
C GLN A 166 1.19 -20.28 -5.57
N TYR A 167 2.48 -20.33 -5.19
CA TYR A 167 3.61 -20.18 -6.12
C TYR A 167 4.36 -21.49 -6.41
N LEU A 168 4.12 -22.56 -5.63
CA LEU A 168 4.80 -23.86 -5.77
C LEU A 168 3.83 -25.03 -6.04
N SER A 169 2.64 -24.77 -6.59
CA SER A 169 1.76 -25.81 -7.10
C SER A 169 2.20 -26.23 -8.51
N PHE A 170 2.84 -27.40 -8.60
CA PHE A 170 2.83 -28.24 -9.81
C PHE A 170 1.42 -28.79 -10.07
#